data_AF-A0A1V4T2I4-F1
#
_entry.id   AF-A0A1V4T2I4-F1
#
_cell.length_a   1.000
_cell.length_b   1.000
_cell.length_c   1.000
_cell.angle_alpha   90.00
_cell.angle_beta   90.00
_cell.angle_gamma   90.00
#
_symmetry.space_group_name_H-M   'P 1'
#
loop_
_entity.id
_entity.type
_entity.pdbx_description
1 polymer ?
#
loop_
_entity_poly.entity_id
_entity_poly.type
_entity_poly.pdbx_seq_one_letter_code
_entity_poly.pdbx_strand_id
1 'polypeptide(L)' 'MALFVNTNVAALNGQKNLSNVTSRMNSSFEKLSSGSRINSAKDDAAGLQIADRLTTQIIGLQQGTRNANDG' A
#
# COMPACT_ATOMS: atom_id res chain seq x y z
N MET A 1 7.94 -40.80 -7.62
CA MET A 1 8.52 -39.45 -7.68
C MET A 1 9.58 -39.43 -8.77
N ALA A 2 9.39 -38.64 -9.82
CA ALA A 2 10.38 -38.54 -10.90
C ALA A 2 11.52 -37.62 -10.44
N LEU A 3 12.74 -38.16 -10.39
CA LEU A 3 13.95 -37.39 -10.11
C LEU A 3 14.34 -36.65 -11.40
N PHE A 4 14.07 -35.35 -11.46
CA PHE A 4 14.55 -34.50 -12.56
C PHE A 4 15.97 -34.02 -12.23
N VAL A 5 16.98 -34.62 -12.86
CA VAL A 5 18.41 -34.34 -12.61
C VAL A 5 18.80 -32.90 -12.99
N ASN A 6 18.14 -32.32 -13.99
CA ASN A 6 18.46 -30.99 -14.52
C ASN A 6 17.59 -29.86 -13.94
N THR A 7 16.50 -30.16 -13.23
CA THR A 7 15.57 -29.14 -12.72
C THR A 7 15.19 -29.43 -11.28
N ASN A 8 15.76 -28.65 -10.36
CA ASN A 8 15.47 -28.76 -8.95
C ASN A 8 14.15 -28.04 -8.61
N VAL A 9 13.05 -28.78 -8.68
CA VAL A 9 11.70 -28.27 -8.38
C VAL A 9 11.58 -27.75 -6.94
N ALA A 10 12.31 -28.33 -5.97
CA ALA A 10 12.32 -27.84 -4.59
C ALA A 10 13.00 -26.46 -4.48
N ALA A 11 14.12 -26.26 -5.17
CA ALA A 11 14.79 -24.96 -5.24
C ALA A 11 13.93 -23.90 -5.95
N LEU A 12 13.25 -24.26 -7.05
CA LEU A 12 12.31 -23.35 -7.74
C LEU A 12 11.13 -22.94 -6.86
N ASN A 13 10.56 -23.89 -6.10
CA ASN A 13 9.52 -23.59 -5.12
C ASN A 13 10.05 -22.71 -3.99
N GLY A 14 11.28 -22.95 -3.51
CA GLY A 14 11.97 -22.09 -2.55
C GLY A 14 12.12 -20.66 -3.06
N GLN A 15 12.59 -20.49 -4.30
CA GLN A 15 12.75 -19.19 -4.95
C GLN A 15 11.41 -18.46 -5.13
N LYS A 16 10.34 -19.17 -5.52
CA LYS A 16 8.99 -18.61 -5.64
C LYS A 16 8.47 -18.12 -4.28
N ASN A 17 8.66 -18.91 -3.22
CA ASN A 17 8.28 -18.52 -1.87
C ASN A 17 9.09 -17.31 -1.39
N LEU A 18 10.41 -17.30 -1.63
CA LEU A 18 11.27 -16.17 -1.30
C LEU A 18 10.80 -14.89 -1.99
N SER A 19 10.53 -14.93 -3.30
CA SER A 19 10.02 -13.78 -4.05
C SER A 19 8.70 -13.24 -3.48
N ASN A 20 7.76 -14.13 -3.12
CA ASN A 20 6.51 -13.73 -2.47
C ASN A 20 6.74 -13.07 -1.10
N VAL A 21 7.63 -13.63 -0.27
CA VAL A 21 7.95 -13.09 1.06
C VAL A 21 8.62 -11.73 0.93
N THR A 22 9.59 -11.57 0.02
CA THR A 22 10.25 -10.29 -0.26
C THR A 22 9.24 -9.23 -0.72
N SER A 23 8.31 -9.58 -1.61
CA SER A 23 7.26 -8.64 -2.05
C SER A 23 6.35 -8.17 -0.89
N ARG A 24 5.94 -9.10 -0.02
CA ARG A 24 5.14 -8.77 1.18
C ARG A 24 5.92 -7.91 2.18
N MET A 25 7.20 -8.21 2.36
CA MET A 25 8.09 -7.44 3.24
C MET A 25 8.24 -6.00 2.72
N ASN A 26 8.45 -5.82 1.41
CA ASN A 26 8.56 -4.49 0.80
C ASN A 26 7.28 -3.66 0.99
N SER A 27 6.10 -4.25 0.78
CA SER A 27 4.82 -3.56 1.02
C SER A 27 4.63 -3.19 2.50
N SER A 28 5.05 -4.07 3.42
CA SER A 28 5.00 -3.78 4.86
C SER A 28 5.95 -2.64 5.24
N PHE A 29 7.15 -2.62 4.65
CA PHE A 29 8.12 -1.55 4.84
C PHE A 29 7.62 -0.22 4.28
N GLU A 30 6.97 -0.22 3.12
CA GLU A 30 6.35 0.97 2.53
C GLU A 30 5.28 1.58 3.45
N LYS A 31 4.39 0.74 4.02
CA LYS A 31 3.38 1.17 4.99
C LYS A 31 3.98 1.66 6.30
N LEU A 32 5.04 1.01 6.77
CA LEU A 32 5.76 1.46 7.97
C LEU A 32 6.44 2.81 7.74
N SER A 33 7.11 2.98 6.60
CA SER A 33 7.86 4.21 6.29
C SER A 33 6.96 5.41 6.03
N SER A 34 5.78 5.19 5.46
CA SER A 34 4.79 6.24 5.19
C SER A 34 3.91 6.54 6.42
N GLY A 35 3.80 5.60 7.36
CA GLY A 35 2.82 5.64 8.45
C GLY A 35 1.38 5.50 7.99
N SER A 36 1.14 5.29 6.69
CA SER A 36 -0.18 5.22 6.08
C SER A 36 -0.51 3.80 5.66
N ARG A 37 -1.73 3.37 5.98
CA ARG A 37 -2.21 2.03 5.60
C ARG A 37 -2.43 1.89 4.09
N ILE A 38 -2.83 2.99 3.45
CA ILE A 38 -3.17 3.09 2.03
C ILE A 38 -2.19 4.11 1.43
N ASN A 39 -1.19 3.63 0.70
CA ASN A 39 -0.20 4.49 0.04
C ASN A 39 -0.52 4.69 -1.44
N SER A 40 -1.25 3.75 -2.03
CA SER A 40 -1.61 3.78 -3.44
C SER A 40 -3.05 3.31 -3.66
N ALA A 41 -3.64 3.68 -4.80
CA ALA A 41 -4.94 3.17 -5.23
C ALA A 41 -4.95 1.64 -5.44
N LYS A 42 -3.77 1.02 -5.57
CA LYS A 42 -3.60 -0.43 -5.65
C LYS A 42 -3.86 -1.10 -4.30
N ASP A 43 -3.55 -0.43 -3.19
CA ASP A 43 -3.79 -0.98 -1.84
C ASP A 43 -5.28 -0.99 -1.50
N ASP A 44 -5.97 0.13 -1.76
CA ASP A 44 -7.41 0.29 -1.54
C ASP A 44 -7.94 1.53 -2.29
N ALA A 45 -8.46 1.33 -3.50
CA ALA A 45 -8.96 2.42 -4.34
C ALA A 45 -10.15 3.16 -3.71
N ALA A 46 -11.07 2.43 -3.08
CA ALA A 46 -12.25 3.02 -2.45
C ALA A 46 -11.88 3.77 -1.17
N GLY A 47 -11.01 3.19 -0.34
CA GLY A 47 -10.49 3.82 0.86
C GLY A 47 -9.69 5.09 0.55
N LEU A 48 -8.87 5.08 -0.50
CA LEU A 48 -8.14 6.26 -0.96
C LEU A 48 -9.10 7.37 -1.43
N GLN A 49 -10.10 7.04 -2.26
CA GLN A 49 -11.07 8.02 -2.74
C GLN A 49 -11.85 8.68 -1.59
N ILE A 50 -12.25 7.89 -0.59
CA ILE A 50 -12.93 8.44 0.60
C ILE A 50 -11.99 9.34 1.38
N ALA A 51 -10.73 8.94 1.57
CA ALA A 51 -9.72 9.76 2.26
C ALA A 51 -9.48 11.10 1.53
N ASP A 52 -9.38 11.09 0.20
CA ASP A 52 -9.22 12.31 -0.60
C ASP A 52 -10.45 13.23 -0.51
N ARG A 53 -11.65 12.64 -0.54
CA ARG A 53 -12.91 13.39 -0.39
C ARG A 53 -13.01 14.03 1.00
N LEU A 54 -12.60 13.32 2.05
CA LEU A 54 -12.57 13.85 3.42
C LEU A 54 -11.52 14.95 3.56
N THR A 55 -10.33 14.75 2.99
CA THR A 55 -9.25 15.75 2.97
C THR A 55 -9.72 17.04 2.29
N THR A 56 -10.40 16.93 1.15
CA THR A 56 -10.99 18.08 0.44
C THR A 56 -12.01 18.82 1.30
N GLN A 57 -12.88 18.10 2.02
CA GLN A 57 -13.85 18.71 2.94
C GLN A 57 -13.15 19.44 4.09
N ILE A 58 -12.11 18.85 4.69
CA ILE A 58 -11.34 19.47 5.76
C ILE A 58 -10.69 20.78 5.27
N ILE A 59 -10.06 20.78 4.11
CA ILE A 59 -9.44 21.98 3.52
C ILE A 59 -10.50 23.06 3.28
N GLY A 60 -11.66 22.67 2.73
CA GLY A 60 -12.79 23.59 2.52
C GLY A 60 -13.30 24.22 3.82
N LEU A 61 -13.48 23.41 4.87
CA LEU A 61 -13.89 23.88 6.19
C LEU A 61 -12.85 24.81 6.81
N GLN A 62 -11.57 24.48 6.73
CA GLN A 62 -10.48 25.33 7.23
C GLN A 62 -10.45 26.70 6.54
N GLN A 63 -10.67 26.73 5.22
CA GLN A 63 -10.78 28.00 4.50
C GLN A 63 -12.03 28.79 4.93
N GLY A 64 -13.16 28.11 5.11
CA GLY A 64 -14.39 28.74 5.63
C GLY A 64 -14.18 29.37 7.00
N THR A 65 -13.50 28.67 7.91
CA THR A 65 -13.15 29.20 9.24
C THR A 65 -12.21 30.41 9.15
N ARG A 66 -11.18 30.37 8.28
CA ARG A 66 -10.32 31.55 8.05
C ARG A 66 -11.11 32.74 7.55
N ASN A 67 -11.93 32.54 6.52
CA ASN A 67 -12.78 33.60 5.96
C ASN A 67 -13.74 34.19 7.01
N ALA A 68 -14.26 33.36 7.93
CA ALA A 68 -15.15 33.81 9.01
C ALA A 68 -14.41 34.59 10.11
N ASN A 69 -13.12 34.31 10.33
CA ASN A 69 -12.28 35.03 11.29
C ASN A 69 -11.69 36.32 10.71
N ASP A 70 -11.49 36.37 9.38
CA ASP A 70 -11.01 37.55 8.66
C ASP A 70 -12.14 38.54 8.34
N GLY A 71 -13.40 38.14 8.51
CA GLY A 71 -14.62 38.91 8.21
C GLY A 71 -15.18 39.71 9.37
#